data_AF-A0A1V4RE66-F1
#
_entry.id   AF-A0A1V4RE66-F1
#
_cell.length_a   1.000
_cell.length_b   1.000
_cell.length_c   1.000
_cell.angle_alpha   90.00
_cell.angle_beta   90.00
_cell.angle_gamma   90.00
#
_symmetry.space_group_name_H-M   'P 1'
#
loop_
_entity.id
_entity.type
_entity.pdbx_description
1 polymer ?
#
loop_
_entity_poly.entity_id
_entity_poly.type
_entity_poly.pdbx_seq_one_letter_code
_entity_poly.pdbx_strand_id
1 'polypeptide(L)'
;IIFVIGIIAGFITDKVVSPKHFETTFAHNEFTIHEEEKCDCIPHNNIFSNFNGTSIPRILILLIISFFLLGTAIGEIGPGSWNWVRITIVITSFVALFIVVTVPEHFLEEHLWQHIVVVHIPKIFLWTFGTLFAVHILLEFIDINTWIASNMFIILAIALLVGIIPESGPHLIFVTLFASGTIPFSILLASSIVQDGHGMIPMLADSKRGFLFVKAVNIIVGAIVGIIGLLVGF
;
A
#
# COMPACT_ATOMS: atom_id res chain seq x y z
N ILE A 1 0.03 15.84 -5.02
CA ILE A 1 1.16 16.41 -4.24
C ILE A 1 2.32 15.44 -4.17
N ILE A 2 2.16 14.25 -3.56
CA ILE A 2 3.24 13.25 -3.43
C ILE A 2 3.87 12.89 -4.77
N PHE A 3 3.09 12.69 -5.83
CA PHE A 3 3.61 12.43 -7.19
C PHE A 3 4.59 13.51 -7.68
N VAL A 4 4.26 14.78 -7.50
CA VAL A 4 5.11 15.91 -7.92
C VAL A 4 6.37 15.97 -7.07
N ILE A 5 6.24 15.80 -5.75
CA ILE A 5 7.38 15.72 -4.83
C ILE A 5 8.31 14.58 -5.23
N GLY A 6 7.76 13.41 -5.56
CA GLY A 6 8.51 12.23 -6.00
C GLY A 6 9.31 12.48 -7.28
N ILE A 7 8.71 13.12 -8.29
CA ILE A 7 9.44 13.49 -9.52
C ILE A 7 10.60 14.44 -9.21
N ILE A 8 10.34 15.48 -8.41
CA ILE A 8 11.36 16.48 -8.06
C ILE A 8 12.49 15.82 -7.25
N ALA A 9 12.14 15.01 -6.25
CA ALA A 9 13.09 14.30 -5.40
C ALA A 9 13.94 13.31 -6.22
N GLY A 10 13.32 12.57 -7.15
CA GLY A 10 14.04 11.68 -8.07
C GLY A 10 15.05 12.46 -8.93
N PHE A 11 14.61 13.54 -9.58
CA PHE A 11 15.48 14.39 -10.39
C PHE A 11 16.66 14.97 -9.60
N ILE A 12 16.42 15.42 -8.36
CA ILE A 12 17.48 15.94 -7.49
C ILE A 12 18.44 14.83 -7.10
N THR A 13 17.92 13.66 -6.71
CA THR A 13 18.72 12.49 -6.32
C THR A 13 19.65 12.07 -7.46
N ASP A 14 19.13 11.93 -8.69
CA ASP A 14 19.91 11.57 -9.88
C ASP A 14 21.04 12.55 -10.19
N LYS A 15 20.81 13.85 -9.93
CA LYS A 15 21.81 14.90 -10.17
C LYS A 15 22.88 14.95 -9.08
N VAL A 16 22.51 14.69 -7.83
CA VAL A 16 23.41 14.76 -6.67
C VAL A 16 24.23 13.47 -6.52
N VAL A 17 23.64 12.34 -6.87
CA VAL A 17 24.20 11.01 -6.63
C VAL A 17 24.78 10.50 -7.94
N SER A 18 26.11 10.49 -8.06
CA SER A 18 26.75 10.01 -9.28
C SER A 18 26.49 8.51 -9.49
N PRO A 19 26.15 8.06 -10.71
CA PRO A 19 25.89 6.64 -11.01
C PRO A 19 27.10 5.73 -10.70
N LYS A 20 28.31 6.29 -10.60
CA LYS A 20 29.53 5.55 -10.23
C LYS A 20 29.58 5.10 -8.75
N HIS A 21 28.79 5.71 -7.85
CA HIS A 21 28.67 5.25 -6.46
C HIS A 21 27.69 4.06 -6.31
N PHE A 22 26.96 3.73 -7.38
CA PHE A 22 25.95 2.69 -7.46
C PHE A 22 26.34 1.62 -8.48
N GLU A 23 27.60 1.18 -8.48
CA GLU A 23 27.86 -0.21 -8.81
C GLU A 23 27.27 -1.05 -7.66
N THR A 24 25.94 -1.22 -7.68
CA THR A 24 25.32 -2.35 -7.00
C THR A 24 25.92 -3.56 -7.67
N THR A 25 26.94 -4.14 -7.03
CA THR A 25 27.21 -5.56 -7.18
C THR A 25 25.92 -6.22 -6.72
N PHE A 26 24.98 -6.41 -7.66
CA PHE A 26 23.87 -7.32 -7.44
C PHE A 26 24.56 -8.58 -6.94
N ALA A 27 24.17 -9.05 -5.75
CA ALA A 27 24.59 -10.38 -5.37
C ALA A 27 24.28 -11.26 -6.57
N HIS A 28 25.22 -12.09 -7.01
CA HIS A 28 25.07 -13.02 -8.13
C HIS A 28 24.00 -14.09 -7.85
N ASN A 29 22.86 -13.71 -7.32
CA ASN A 29 21.63 -14.46 -7.33
C ASN A 29 21.09 -14.28 -8.75
N GLU A 30 21.69 -15.00 -9.70
CA GLU A 30 21.00 -15.31 -10.93
C GLU A 30 19.59 -15.74 -10.52
N PHE A 31 18.58 -14.95 -10.88
CA PHE A 31 17.22 -15.43 -10.79
C PHE A 31 17.20 -16.71 -11.62
N THR A 32 17.08 -17.86 -10.96
CA THR A 32 16.92 -19.13 -11.64
C THR A 32 15.63 -19.01 -12.42
N ILE A 33 15.74 -18.70 -13.71
CA ILE A 33 14.60 -18.67 -14.62
C ILE A 33 14.16 -20.12 -14.70
N HIS A 34 13.15 -20.47 -13.90
CA HIS A 34 12.50 -21.75 -14.02
C HIS A 34 11.85 -21.79 -15.40
N GLU A 35 12.29 -22.70 -16.27
CA GLU A 35 11.71 -22.95 -17.60
C GLU A 35 10.30 -23.58 -17.53
N GLU A 36 9.68 -23.62 -16.36
CA GLU A 36 8.40 -24.31 -16.19
C GLU A 36 7.22 -23.34 -16.18
N GLU A 37 6.33 -23.67 -17.11
CA GLU A 37 5.00 -23.13 -17.40
C GLU A 37 4.93 -21.84 -18.21
N LYS A 38 4.99 -22.02 -19.54
CA LYS A 38 4.30 -21.14 -20.49
C LYS A 38 2.83 -21.02 -20.08
N CYS A 39 2.51 -19.99 -19.31
CA CYS A 39 1.14 -19.61 -19.09
C CYS A 39 0.66 -18.91 -20.37
N ASP A 40 -0.23 -19.54 -21.13
CA ASP A 40 -1.00 -18.85 -22.17
C ASP A 40 -1.99 -17.91 -21.47
N CYS A 41 -1.51 -16.73 -21.06
CA CYS A 41 -2.26 -15.79 -20.22
C CYS A 41 -3.58 -15.33 -20.87
N ILE A 42 -3.75 -15.52 -22.19
CA ILE A 42 -4.96 -15.19 -22.94
C ILE A 42 -5.12 -16.21 -24.09
N PRO A 43 -5.93 -17.28 -23.93
CA PRO A 43 -6.28 -18.14 -25.05
C PRO A 43 -7.15 -17.33 -26.03
N HIS A 44 -6.55 -16.91 -27.13
CA HIS A 44 -7.14 -16.02 -28.15
C HIS A 44 -8.43 -16.56 -28.80
N ASN A 45 -8.80 -17.80 -28.49
CA ASN A 45 -9.92 -18.52 -29.11
C ASN A 45 -11.09 -18.84 -28.16
N ASN A 46 -10.96 -18.72 -26.82
CA ASN A 46 -12.07 -18.98 -25.89
C ASN A 46 -11.80 -18.41 -24.49
N ILE A 47 -12.29 -17.20 -24.21
CA ILE A 47 -12.21 -16.58 -22.86
C ILE A 47 -12.89 -17.47 -21.79
N PHE A 48 -13.87 -18.27 -22.20
CA PHE A 48 -14.62 -19.17 -21.31
C PHE A 48 -14.09 -20.61 -21.26
N SER A 49 -12.98 -20.96 -21.94
CA SER A 49 -12.43 -22.32 -21.85
C SER A 49 -11.96 -22.68 -20.43
N ASN A 50 -11.65 -21.64 -19.63
CA ASN A 50 -11.18 -21.78 -18.26
C ASN A 50 -12.30 -22.15 -17.27
N PHE A 51 -13.57 -22.26 -17.71
CA PHE A 51 -14.70 -22.68 -16.87
C PHE A 51 -14.92 -24.20 -16.86
N ASN A 52 -14.18 -24.97 -17.66
CA ASN A 52 -14.25 -26.43 -17.60
C ASN A 52 -13.49 -26.93 -16.37
N GLY A 53 -14.21 -27.17 -15.27
CA GLY A 53 -13.65 -27.59 -13.98
C GLY A 53 -13.54 -26.46 -12.95
N THR A 54 -14.53 -25.56 -12.89
CA THR A 54 -14.58 -24.43 -11.94
C THR A 54 -14.33 -24.87 -10.49
N SER A 55 -13.34 -24.26 -9.85
CA SER A 55 -13.05 -24.46 -8.43
C SER A 55 -14.11 -23.76 -7.55
N ILE A 56 -14.29 -24.26 -6.32
CA ILE A 56 -15.14 -23.63 -5.30
C ILE A 56 -14.68 -22.18 -4.99
N PRO A 57 -13.37 -21.89 -4.82
CA PRO A 57 -12.87 -20.53 -4.66
C PRO A 57 -13.34 -19.56 -5.75
N ARG A 58 -13.29 -19.95 -7.02
CA ARG A 58 -13.74 -19.09 -8.12
C ARG A 58 -15.20 -18.72 -8.00
N ILE A 59 -16.08 -19.70 -7.75
CA ILE A 59 -17.53 -19.45 -7.61
C ILE A 59 -17.77 -18.50 -6.43
N LEU A 60 -17.12 -18.75 -5.30
CA LEU A 60 -17.28 -17.95 -4.10
C LEU A 60 -16.82 -16.50 -4.31
N ILE A 61 -15.65 -16.30 -4.94
CA ILE A 61 -15.12 -14.96 -5.24
C ILE A 61 -16.03 -14.24 -6.24
N LEU A 62 -16.51 -14.91 -7.29
CA LEU A 62 -17.46 -14.33 -8.25
C LEU A 62 -18.76 -13.90 -7.58
N LEU A 63 -19.31 -14.72 -6.68
CA LEU A 63 -20.52 -14.38 -5.93
C LEU A 63 -20.30 -13.15 -5.05
N ILE A 64 -19.18 -13.09 -4.31
CA ILE A 64 -18.85 -11.96 -3.44
C ILE A 64 -18.69 -10.67 -4.27
N ILE A 65 -17.92 -10.70 -5.35
CA ILE A 65 -17.68 -9.52 -6.20
C ILE A 65 -18.98 -9.07 -6.86
N SER A 66 -19.79 -10.01 -7.37
CA SER A 66 -21.07 -9.68 -8.01
C SER A 66 -22.06 -9.08 -7.02
N PHE A 67 -22.15 -9.64 -5.80
CA PHE A 67 -22.98 -9.09 -4.72
C PHE A 67 -22.53 -7.68 -4.35
N PHE A 68 -21.22 -7.47 -4.15
CA PHE A 68 -20.66 -6.17 -3.83
C PHE A 68 -20.93 -5.13 -4.94
N LEU A 69 -20.71 -5.51 -6.21
CA LEU A 69 -20.96 -4.65 -7.36
C LEU A 69 -22.43 -4.24 -7.47
N LEU A 70 -23.36 -5.20 -7.30
CA LEU A 70 -24.80 -4.92 -7.32
C LEU A 70 -25.20 -4.03 -6.14
N GLY A 71 -24.72 -4.32 -4.93
CA GLY A 71 -24.99 -3.51 -3.75
C GLY A 71 -24.50 -2.06 -3.90
N THR A 72 -23.34 -1.85 -4.51
CA THR A 72 -22.83 -0.49 -4.80
C THR A 72 -23.58 0.19 -5.94
N ALA A 73 -23.98 -0.55 -6.98
CA ALA A 73 -24.75 0.02 -8.09
C ALA A 73 -26.15 0.49 -7.65
N ILE A 74 -26.81 -0.30 -6.80
CA ILE A 74 -28.14 0.03 -6.25
C ILE A 74 -28.03 1.12 -5.17
N GLY A 75 -26.90 1.17 -4.47
CA GLY A 75 -26.58 2.20 -3.50
C GLY A 75 -26.78 1.81 -2.04
N GLU A 76 -26.96 0.52 -1.78
CA GLU A 76 -26.98 -0.07 -0.44
C GLU A 76 -25.56 -0.14 0.16
N ILE A 77 -24.54 -0.30 -0.69
CA ILE A 77 -23.13 -0.41 -0.28
C ILE A 77 -22.34 0.81 -0.79
N GLY A 78 -21.91 1.67 0.13
CA GLY A 78 -21.10 2.85 -0.16
C GLY A 78 -21.91 4.16 -0.14
N PRO A 79 -21.42 5.24 -0.76
CA PRO A 79 -22.10 6.54 -0.75
C PRO A 79 -23.49 6.41 -1.38
N GLY A 80 -24.54 6.94 -0.75
CA GLY A 80 -25.94 6.87 -1.21
C GLY A 80 -26.23 7.63 -2.53
N SER A 81 -25.35 8.53 -2.94
CA SER A 81 -25.42 9.26 -4.20
C SER A 81 -24.39 8.77 -5.22
N TRP A 82 -24.68 8.98 -6.50
CA TRP A 82 -23.73 8.76 -7.59
C TRP A 82 -22.67 9.87 -7.62
N ASN A 83 -21.70 9.75 -6.71
CA ASN A 83 -20.52 10.61 -6.67
C ASN A 83 -19.29 9.90 -7.27
N TRP A 84 -18.17 10.61 -7.37
CA TRP A 84 -16.92 10.08 -7.91
C TRP A 84 -16.45 8.81 -7.17
N VAL A 85 -16.67 8.75 -5.85
CA VAL A 85 -16.31 7.58 -5.02
C VAL A 85 -17.09 6.36 -5.49
N ARG A 86 -18.42 6.45 -5.59
CA ARG A 86 -19.26 5.34 -6.08
C ARG A 86 -18.84 4.90 -7.48
N ILE A 87 -18.58 5.85 -8.39
CA ILE A 87 -18.13 5.55 -9.76
C ILE A 87 -16.81 4.77 -9.74
N THR A 88 -15.83 5.22 -8.95
CA THR A 88 -14.53 4.53 -8.86
C THR A 88 -14.65 3.12 -8.27
N ILE A 89 -15.51 2.92 -7.27
CA ILE A 89 -15.76 1.59 -6.68
C ILE A 89 -16.37 0.67 -7.73
N VAL A 90 -17.40 1.11 -8.46
CA VAL A 90 -18.07 0.31 -9.51
C VAL A 90 -17.08 -0.10 -10.60
N ILE A 91 -16.29 0.84 -11.12
CA ILE A 91 -15.29 0.56 -12.16
C ILE A 91 -14.27 -0.46 -11.65
N THR A 92 -13.74 -0.26 -10.43
CA THR A 92 -12.74 -1.16 -9.85
C THR A 92 -13.31 -2.56 -9.61
N SER A 93 -14.55 -2.67 -9.12
CA SER A 93 -15.24 -3.95 -8.94
C SER A 93 -15.49 -4.66 -10.28
N PHE A 94 -15.81 -3.92 -11.34
CA PHE A 94 -15.96 -4.50 -12.67
C PHE A 94 -14.63 -5.03 -13.23
N VAL A 95 -13.53 -4.29 -13.03
CA VAL A 95 -12.19 -4.75 -13.39
C VAL A 95 -11.81 -6.00 -12.60
N ALA A 96 -12.08 -6.04 -11.29
CA ALA A 96 -11.85 -7.22 -10.47
C ALA A 96 -12.66 -8.43 -10.95
N LEU A 97 -13.93 -8.23 -11.30
CA LEU A 97 -14.78 -9.27 -11.87
C LEU A 97 -14.20 -9.81 -13.19
N PHE A 98 -13.77 -8.92 -14.08
CA PHE A 98 -13.13 -9.28 -15.33
C PHE A 98 -11.86 -10.12 -15.11
N ILE A 99 -11.00 -9.71 -14.16
CA ILE A 99 -9.79 -10.46 -13.82
C ILE A 99 -10.18 -11.87 -13.37
N VAL A 100 -11.09 -12.02 -12.42
CA VAL A 100 -11.48 -13.34 -11.87
C VAL A 100 -12.09 -14.26 -12.94
N VAL A 101 -12.84 -13.71 -13.89
CA VAL A 101 -13.42 -14.47 -15.01
C VAL A 101 -12.37 -14.95 -16.00
N THR A 102 -11.31 -14.17 -16.23
CA THR A 102 -10.33 -14.43 -17.31
C THR A 102 -9.11 -15.23 -16.87
N VAL A 103 -8.68 -15.11 -15.61
CA VAL A 103 -7.46 -15.78 -15.12
C VAL A 103 -7.59 -17.32 -15.06
N PRO A 104 -6.48 -18.07 -15.12
CA PRO A 104 -6.48 -19.53 -14.94
C PRO A 104 -6.96 -19.97 -13.55
N GLU A 105 -7.43 -21.21 -13.44
CA GLU A 105 -7.93 -21.76 -12.17
C GLU A 105 -6.83 -21.90 -11.12
N HIS A 106 -5.64 -22.38 -11.53
CA HIS A 106 -4.47 -22.48 -10.66
C HIS A 106 -4.13 -21.14 -9.99
N PHE A 107 -4.23 -20.03 -10.73
CA PHE A 107 -3.96 -18.70 -10.18
C PHE A 107 -4.96 -18.31 -9.08
N LEU A 108 -6.25 -18.64 -9.24
CA LEU A 108 -7.25 -18.33 -8.22
C LEU A 108 -7.11 -19.19 -6.97
N GLU A 109 -6.86 -20.48 -7.13
CA GLU A 109 -6.80 -21.40 -6.00
C GLU A 109 -5.49 -21.26 -5.22
N GLU A 110 -4.34 -21.29 -5.90
CA GLU A 110 -3.05 -21.26 -5.22
C GLU A 110 -2.62 -19.83 -4.85
N HIS A 111 -2.65 -18.90 -5.80
CA HIS A 111 -2.13 -17.55 -5.56
C HIS A 111 -3.15 -16.62 -4.89
N LEU A 112 -4.40 -16.59 -5.35
CA LEU A 112 -5.39 -15.68 -4.75
C LEU A 112 -5.97 -16.25 -3.45
N TRP A 113 -6.41 -17.51 -3.44
CA TRP A 113 -7.09 -18.09 -2.29
C TRP A 113 -6.12 -18.55 -1.21
N GLN A 114 -5.29 -19.56 -1.49
CA GLN A 114 -4.39 -20.13 -0.48
C GLN A 114 -3.33 -19.13 -0.02
N HIS A 115 -2.75 -18.35 -0.92
CA HIS A 115 -1.71 -17.40 -0.55
C HIS A 115 -2.28 -16.03 -0.08
N ILE A 116 -3.10 -15.33 -0.88
CA ILE A 116 -3.58 -14.00 -0.47
C ILE A 116 -4.68 -14.09 0.61
N VAL A 117 -5.78 -14.81 0.35
CA VAL A 117 -6.95 -14.83 1.26
C VAL A 117 -6.64 -15.53 2.58
N VAL A 118 -5.96 -16.68 2.55
CA VAL A 118 -5.73 -17.47 3.78
C VAL A 118 -4.49 -16.98 4.54
N VAL A 119 -3.41 -16.57 3.87
CA VAL A 119 -2.17 -16.18 4.55
C VAL A 119 -2.07 -14.67 4.80
N HIS A 120 -2.35 -13.83 3.80
CA HIS A 120 -2.13 -12.39 3.92
C HIS A 120 -3.29 -11.64 4.56
N ILE A 121 -4.54 -11.89 4.16
CA ILE A 121 -5.70 -11.14 4.67
C ILE A 121 -5.79 -11.21 6.21
N PRO A 122 -5.66 -12.37 6.89
CA PRO A 122 -5.75 -12.42 8.34
C PRO A 122 -4.63 -11.65 9.04
N LYS A 123 -3.41 -11.67 8.50
CA LYS A 123 -2.28 -10.91 9.05
C LYS A 123 -2.53 -9.41 8.92
N ILE A 124 -2.96 -8.95 7.74
CA ILE A 124 -3.28 -7.53 7.49
C ILE A 124 -4.44 -7.09 8.38
N PHE A 125 -5.51 -7.90 8.47
CA PHE A 125 -6.65 -7.63 9.33
C PHE A 125 -6.25 -7.53 10.79
N LEU A 126 -5.54 -8.54 11.32
CA LEU A 126 -5.17 -8.60 12.73
C LEU A 126 -4.24 -7.45 13.11
N TRP A 127 -3.30 -7.11 12.25
CA TRP A 127 -2.40 -5.98 12.47
C TRP A 127 -3.12 -4.63 12.37
N THR A 128 -3.96 -4.43 11.34
CA THR A 128 -4.74 -3.19 11.19
C THR A 128 -5.69 -3.00 12.35
N PHE A 129 -6.46 -4.04 12.69
CA PHE A 129 -7.36 -4.05 13.83
C PHE A 129 -6.60 -3.80 15.14
N GLY A 130 -5.51 -4.54 15.38
CA GLY A 130 -4.69 -4.40 16.58
C GLY A 130 -4.09 -3.00 16.72
N THR A 131 -3.61 -2.42 15.62
CA THR A 131 -3.06 -1.06 15.60
C THR A 131 -4.14 -0.03 15.90
N LEU A 132 -5.28 -0.11 15.22
CA LEU A 132 -6.40 0.82 15.44
C LEU A 132 -6.96 0.69 16.86
N PHE A 133 -7.07 -0.54 17.38
CA PHE A 133 -7.50 -0.82 18.74
C PHE A 133 -6.52 -0.24 19.76
N ALA A 134 -5.21 -0.48 19.59
CA ALA A 134 -4.19 0.07 20.46
C ALA A 134 -4.17 1.60 20.43
N VAL A 135 -4.27 2.23 19.25
CA VAL A 135 -4.37 3.68 19.10
C VAL A 135 -5.62 4.21 19.79
N HIS A 136 -6.76 3.53 19.64
CA HIS A 136 -8.01 3.94 20.28
C HIS A 136 -7.90 3.94 21.81
N ILE A 137 -7.40 2.84 22.39
CA ILE A 137 -7.13 2.74 23.83
C ILE A 137 -6.15 3.84 24.26
N LEU A 138 -5.07 4.04 23.51
CA LEU A 138 -4.06 5.03 23.83
C LEU A 138 -4.64 6.46 23.87
N LEU A 139 -5.52 6.81 22.92
CA LEU A 139 -6.22 8.10 22.87
C LEU A 139 -7.26 8.27 24.00
N GLU A 140 -7.79 7.18 24.55
CA GLU A 140 -8.76 7.22 25.65
C GLU A 140 -8.10 7.42 27.03
N PHE A 141 -6.92 6.83 27.26
CA PHE A 141 -6.23 6.88 28.56
C PHE A 141 -5.21 8.01 28.70
N ILE A 142 -4.70 8.55 27.60
CA ILE A 142 -3.71 9.62 27.61
C ILE A 142 -4.31 10.80 26.84
N ASP A 143 -4.24 12.01 27.41
CA ASP A 143 -4.69 13.26 26.76
C ASP A 143 -3.70 13.67 25.64
N ILE A 144 -3.50 12.75 24.69
CA ILE A 144 -2.51 12.79 23.62
C ILE A 144 -2.75 13.96 22.70
N ASN A 145 -3.99 14.40 22.56
CA ASN A 145 -4.30 15.56 21.72
C ASN A 145 -3.53 16.80 22.19
N THR A 146 -3.50 17.05 23.50
CA THR A 146 -2.78 18.21 24.06
C THR A 146 -1.25 18.03 23.97
N TRP A 147 -0.77 16.81 24.18
CA TRP A 147 0.66 16.50 24.08
C TRP A 147 1.18 16.56 22.64
N ILE A 148 0.44 16.00 21.68
CA ILE A 148 0.74 16.05 20.24
C ILE A 148 0.74 17.50 19.76
N ALA A 149 -0.29 18.27 20.11
CA ALA A 149 -0.39 19.68 19.72
C ALA A 149 0.82 20.49 20.22
N SER A 150 1.35 20.15 21.39
CA SER A 150 2.51 20.84 21.98
C SER A 150 3.87 20.34 21.47
N ASN A 151 3.91 19.18 20.79
CA ASN A 151 5.15 18.49 20.41
C ASN A 151 5.18 18.08 18.93
N MET A 152 4.61 18.89 18.03
CA MET A 152 4.47 18.53 16.61
C MET A 152 5.78 18.14 15.91
N PHE A 153 6.91 18.76 16.27
CA PHE A 153 8.23 18.37 15.73
C PHE A 153 8.68 16.98 16.20
N ILE A 154 8.32 16.57 17.43
CA ILE A 154 8.60 15.23 17.95
C ILE A 154 7.73 14.22 17.21
N ILE A 155 6.45 14.54 16.97
CA ILE A 155 5.56 13.67 16.20
C ILE A 155 6.03 13.52 14.75
N LEU A 156 6.53 14.60 14.13
CA LEU A 156 7.17 14.52 12.83
C LEU A 156 8.38 13.58 12.86
N ALA A 157 9.26 13.70 13.85
CA ALA A 157 10.41 12.81 13.99
C ALA A 157 9.97 11.34 14.15
N ILE A 158 8.95 11.07 14.96
CA ILE A 158 8.37 9.73 15.10
C ILE A 158 7.81 9.24 13.76
N ALA A 159 7.10 10.08 13.01
CA ALA A 159 6.55 9.73 11.69
C ALA A 159 7.65 9.35 10.68
N LEU A 160 8.76 10.08 10.67
CA LEU A 160 9.92 9.76 9.83
C LEU A 160 10.57 8.43 10.24
N LEU A 161 10.72 8.18 11.55
CA LEU A 161 11.33 6.94 12.05
C LEU A 161 10.44 5.72 11.82
N VAL A 162 9.13 5.84 12.05
CA VAL A 162 8.18 4.75 11.80
C VAL A 162 8.15 4.40 10.31
N GLY A 163 8.31 5.38 9.41
CA GLY A 163 8.41 5.14 7.97
C GLY A 163 9.62 4.30 7.52
N ILE A 164 10.60 4.05 8.39
CA ILE A 164 11.71 3.13 8.09
C ILE A 164 11.21 1.68 7.97
N ILE A 165 10.15 1.34 8.72
CA ILE A 165 9.59 -0.01 8.72
C ILE A 165 8.98 -0.30 7.34
N PRO A 166 9.46 -1.33 6.59
CA PRO A 166 9.02 -1.61 5.23
C PRO A 166 7.67 -2.35 5.21
N GLU A 167 6.64 -1.75 5.79
CA GLU A 167 5.32 -2.35 5.97
C GLU A 167 4.27 -1.25 6.02
N SER A 168 3.12 -1.42 5.36
CA SER A 168 2.10 -0.36 5.23
C SER A 168 1.32 -0.05 6.51
N GLY A 169 1.23 -0.98 7.47
CA GLY A 169 0.38 -0.84 8.64
C GLY A 169 0.74 0.32 9.57
N PRO A 170 2.02 0.52 9.99
CA PRO A 170 2.40 1.63 10.86
C PRO A 170 2.01 3.02 10.31
N HIS A 171 1.91 3.18 8.99
CA HIS A 171 1.46 4.42 8.38
C HIS A 171 -0.02 4.73 8.66
N LEU A 172 -0.87 3.71 8.85
CA LEU A 172 -2.30 3.89 9.15
C LEU A 172 -2.53 4.63 10.47
N ILE A 173 -1.58 4.59 11.40
CA ILE A 173 -1.63 5.39 12.64
C ILE A 173 -1.74 6.88 12.29
N PHE A 174 -0.90 7.37 11.38
CA PHE A 174 -0.89 8.77 10.97
C PHE A 174 -2.11 9.14 10.13
N VAL A 175 -2.59 8.22 9.27
CA VAL A 175 -3.85 8.43 8.54
C VAL A 175 -5.02 8.61 9.51
N THR A 176 -5.09 7.77 10.54
CA THR A 176 -6.16 7.81 11.56
C THR A 176 -6.07 9.08 12.39
N LEU A 177 -4.87 9.45 12.87
CA LEU A 177 -4.65 10.68 13.63
C LEU A 177 -4.94 11.95 12.82
N PHE A 178 -4.69 11.92 11.50
CA PHE A 178 -5.06 13.04 10.63
C PHE A 178 -6.57 13.10 10.44
N ALA A 179 -7.22 11.95 10.22
CA ALA A 179 -8.67 11.86 10.07
C ALA A 179 -9.42 12.30 11.35
N SER A 180 -8.84 12.09 12.53
CA SER A 180 -9.38 12.59 13.81
C SER A 180 -9.08 14.08 14.06
N GLY A 181 -8.28 14.73 13.20
CA GLY A 181 -7.87 16.13 13.36
C GLY A 181 -6.76 16.35 14.40
N THR A 182 -6.10 15.29 14.86
CA THR A 182 -5.07 15.35 15.91
C THR A 182 -3.71 15.80 15.37
N ILE A 183 -3.37 15.42 14.13
CA ILE A 183 -2.13 15.86 13.46
C ILE A 183 -2.43 16.69 12.20
N PRO A 184 -1.57 17.64 11.83
CA PRO A 184 -1.72 18.43 10.61
C PRO A 184 -1.37 17.63 9.35
N PHE A 185 -1.70 18.19 8.19
CA PHE A 185 -1.46 17.55 6.89
C PHE A 185 0.03 17.38 6.62
N SER A 186 0.88 18.28 7.10
CA SER A 186 2.34 18.16 6.97
C SER A 186 2.92 16.86 7.55
N ILE A 187 2.44 16.40 8.71
CA ILE A 187 2.91 15.16 9.34
C ILE A 187 2.41 13.95 8.55
N LEU A 188 1.15 13.96 8.10
CA LEU A 188 0.64 12.91 7.21
C LEU A 188 1.42 12.86 5.89
N LEU A 189 1.73 14.02 5.30
CA LEU A 189 2.47 14.10 4.06
C LEU A 189 3.90 13.58 4.23
N ALA A 190 4.59 13.95 5.32
CA ALA A 190 5.91 13.45 5.64
C ALA A 190 5.91 11.93 5.84
N SER A 191 4.94 11.39 6.60
CA SER A 191 4.82 9.94 6.79
C SER A 191 4.51 9.20 5.49
N SER A 192 3.74 9.81 4.59
CA SER A 192 3.44 9.25 3.26
C SER A 192 4.65 9.22 2.33
N ILE A 193 5.59 10.17 2.48
CA ILE A 193 6.82 10.22 1.68
C ILE A 193 7.81 9.15 2.14
N VAL A 194 7.94 8.92 3.45
CA VAL A 194 8.89 7.92 3.98
C VAL A 194 8.37 6.48 3.83
N GLN A 195 7.06 6.34 3.65
CA GLN A 195 6.43 5.04 3.57
C GLN A 195 6.50 4.41 2.18
N ASP A 196 7.31 3.37 2.04
CA ASP A 196 7.49 2.60 0.79
C ASP A 196 6.67 1.30 0.78
N GLY A 197 6.05 0.94 1.92
CA GLY A 197 5.28 -0.29 2.08
C GLY A 197 6.11 -1.56 1.84
N HIS A 198 5.42 -2.62 1.42
CA HIS A 198 6.01 -3.95 1.22
C HIS A 198 7.02 -4.00 0.04
N GLY A 199 6.99 -3.02 -0.87
CA GLY A 199 7.89 -2.94 -2.02
C GLY A 199 9.37 -2.79 -1.63
N MET A 200 9.64 -2.42 -0.38
CA MET A 200 10.99 -2.28 0.15
C MET A 200 11.55 -3.59 0.75
N ILE A 201 10.71 -4.62 0.96
CA ILE A 201 11.15 -5.92 1.47
C ILE A 201 12.09 -6.64 0.47
N PRO A 202 11.78 -6.72 -0.84
CA PRO A 202 12.71 -7.27 -1.82
C PRO A 202 14.02 -6.51 -1.89
N MET A 203 13.99 -5.17 -1.80
CA MET A 203 15.20 -4.35 -1.80
C MET A 203 16.07 -4.61 -0.57
N LEU A 204 15.46 -4.80 0.61
CA LEU A 204 16.17 -5.17 1.83
C LEU A 204 16.83 -6.55 1.71
N ALA A 205 16.16 -7.49 1.03
CA ALA A 205 16.68 -8.83 0.78
C ALA A 205 17.84 -8.83 -0.23
N ASP A 206 17.75 -8.01 -1.28
CA ASP A 206 18.77 -7.89 -2.33
C ASP A 206 19.98 -7.06 -1.89
N SER A 207 19.75 -5.83 -1.41
CA SER A 207 20.81 -4.91 -1.02
C SER A 207 20.44 -4.05 0.19
N LYS A 208 20.99 -4.42 1.35
CA LYS A 208 20.86 -3.64 2.60
C LYS A 208 21.37 -2.20 2.43
N ARG A 209 22.43 -2.00 1.63
CA ARG A 209 22.98 -0.66 1.34
C ARG A 209 22.00 0.15 0.49
N GLY A 210 21.41 -0.47 -0.54
CA GLY A 210 20.38 0.16 -1.35
C GLY A 210 19.16 0.55 -0.52
N PHE A 211 18.67 -0.37 0.32
CA PHE A 211 17.57 -0.13 1.26
C PHE A 211 17.83 1.11 2.12
N LEU A 212 18.98 1.15 2.80
CA LEU A 212 19.32 2.25 3.70
C LEU A 212 19.43 3.58 2.94
N PHE A 213 19.94 3.56 1.72
CA PHE A 213 20.06 4.75 0.90
C PHE A 213 18.70 5.31 0.48
N VAL A 214 17.81 4.48 -0.05
CA VAL A 214 16.46 4.93 -0.45
C VAL A 214 15.71 5.45 0.77
N LYS A 215 15.81 4.77 1.92
CA LYS A 215 15.25 5.28 3.17
C LYS A 215 15.84 6.61 3.60
N ALA A 216 17.14 6.80 3.47
CA ALA A 216 17.77 8.09 3.79
C ALA A 216 17.24 9.21 2.89
N VAL A 217 17.14 8.98 1.59
CA VAL A 217 16.57 9.95 0.63
C VAL A 217 15.13 10.28 1.02
N ASN A 218 14.29 9.27 1.25
CA ASN A 218 12.90 9.47 1.61
C ASN A 218 12.74 10.21 2.95
N ILE A 219 13.55 9.88 3.96
CA ILE A 219 13.54 10.59 5.26
C ILE A 219 13.95 12.04 5.08
N ILE A 220 14.99 12.34 4.30
CA ILE A 220 15.44 13.71 4.06
C ILE A 220 14.33 14.51 3.39
N VAL A 221 13.74 13.97 2.32
CA VAL A 221 12.66 14.64 1.58
C VAL A 221 11.43 14.82 2.49
N GLY A 222 11.05 13.77 3.22
CA GLY A 222 9.94 13.80 4.16
C GLY A 222 10.15 14.81 5.30
N ALA A 223 11.37 14.90 5.82
CA ALA A 223 11.74 15.86 6.87
C ALA A 223 11.65 17.29 6.35
N ILE A 224 12.21 17.58 5.17
CA ILE A 224 12.16 18.90 4.55
C ILE A 224 10.70 19.33 4.34
N VAL A 225 9.90 18.47 3.70
CA VAL A 225 8.49 18.76 3.41
C VAL A 225 7.68 18.91 4.69
N GLY A 226 7.88 18.03 5.68
CA GLY A 226 7.19 18.07 6.97
C GLY A 226 7.52 19.31 7.78
N ILE A 227 8.81 19.68 7.88
CA ILE A 227 9.26 20.87 8.61
C ILE A 227 8.72 22.13 7.95
N ILE A 228 8.83 22.25 6.62
CA ILE A 228 8.29 23.40 5.89
C ILE A 228 6.77 23.49 6.10
N GLY A 229 6.05 22.36 6.00
CA GLY A 229 4.62 22.32 6.23
C GLY A 229 4.23 22.82 7.64
N LEU A 230 4.89 22.31 8.68
CA LEU A 230 4.65 22.75 10.07
C LEU A 230 4.95 24.24 10.27
N LEU A 231 6.03 24.76 9.68
CA LEU A 231 6.39 26.18 9.80
C LEU A 231 5.40 27.11 9.10
N VAL A 232 4.76 26.66 8.03
CA VAL A 232 3.74 27.42 7.28
C VAL A 232 2.33 27.20 7.86
N GLY A 233 2.17 26.29 8.83
CA GLY A 233 0.90 25.99 9.48
C GLY A 233 -0.01 25.04 8.71
N PHE A 234 0.57 24.20 7.83
CA PHE A 234 -0.12 23.14 7.09
C PHE A 234 0.10 21.76 7.70
#